data_AF-A0A9E3E8V8-F1
#
_entry.id   AF-A0A9E3E8V8-F1
#
_cell.length_a   1.000
_cell.length_b   1.000
_cell.length_c   1.000
_cell.angle_alpha   90.00
_cell.angle_beta   90.00
_cell.angle_gamma   90.00
#
_symmetry.space_group_name_H-M   'P 1'
#
loop_
_entity.id
_entity.type
_entity.pdbx_description
1 polymer ?
#
loop_
_entity_poly.entity_id
_entity_poly.type
_entity_poly.pdbx_seq_one_letter_code
_entity_poly.pdbx_strand_id
1 'polypeptide(L)'
;MLSSSVTVLQHYRITVGRWLAANLVTLSAEIERFMIPSRTTEALARWKSEGKRLGRPKGSLARQTKLTGKEDLIREYLEKGISQTVIAKLLDVNRLTLRHFIASRKLSYVT
;
A
#
# COMPACT_ATOMS: atom_id res chain seq x y z
N MET A 1 63.52 10.75 16.11
CA MET A 1 62.78 11.11 14.88
C MET A 1 62.08 9.93 14.19
N LEU A 2 62.53 8.67 14.33
CA LEU A 2 61.89 7.51 13.69
C LEU A 2 60.54 7.07 14.29
N SER A 3 60.24 7.42 15.55
CA SER A 3 58.98 7.04 16.21
C SER A 3 57.76 7.74 15.60
N SER A 4 57.88 9.01 15.18
CA SER A 4 56.76 9.79 14.64
C SER A 4 56.28 9.28 13.27
N SER A 5 57.20 8.84 12.39
CA SER A 5 56.86 8.31 11.06
C SER A 5 56.13 6.96 11.12
N VAL A 6 56.46 6.11 12.10
CA VAL A 6 55.78 4.82 12.31
C VAL A 6 54.35 5.03 12.82
N THR A 7 54.15 6.00 13.73
CA THR A 7 52.82 6.34 14.26
C THR A 7 51.87 6.87 13.18
N VAL A 8 52.38 7.68 12.24
CA VAL A 8 51.56 8.22 11.12
C VAL A 8 51.09 7.09 10.19
N LEU A 9 51.98 6.17 9.82
CA LEU A 9 51.60 5.01 8.99
C LEU A 9 50.64 4.08 9.72
N GLN A 10 50.82 3.88 11.04
CA GLN A 10 49.90 3.10 11.85
C GLN A 10 48.51 3.76 11.95
N HIS A 11 48.45 5.07 12.13
CA HIS A 11 47.20 5.84 12.14
C HIS A 11 46.48 5.80 10.78
N TYR A 12 47.23 5.91 9.68
CA TYR A 12 46.70 5.77 8.33
C TYR A 12 46.08 4.38 8.11
N ARG A 13 46.78 3.30 8.51
CA ARG A 13 46.26 1.92 8.42
C ARG A 13 44.96 1.73 9.21
N ILE A 14 44.89 2.27 10.43
CA ILE A 14 43.68 2.21 11.26
C ILE A 14 42.53 2.99 10.60
N THR A 15 42.82 4.17 10.06
CA THR A 15 41.82 5.05 9.43
C THR A 15 41.25 4.43 8.16
N VAL A 16 42.12 3.90 7.29
CA VAL A 16 41.71 3.19 6.08
C VAL A 16 40.92 1.92 6.42
N GLY A 17 41.38 1.14 7.41
CA GLY A 17 40.66 -0.04 7.89
C GLY A 17 39.26 0.30 8.42
N ARG A 18 39.14 1.38 9.21
CA ARG A 18 37.86 1.86 9.72
C ARG A 18 36.93 2.34 8.61
N TRP A 19 37.46 3.08 7.63
CA TRP A 19 36.70 3.54 6.48
C TRP A 19 36.20 2.38 5.61
N LEU A 20 37.05 1.39 5.31
CA LEU A 20 36.68 0.19 4.56
C LEU A 20 35.59 -0.61 5.27
N ALA A 21 35.73 -0.81 6.59
CA ALA A 21 34.73 -1.51 7.38
C ALA A 21 33.37 -0.79 7.36
N ALA A 22 33.36 0.54 7.50
CA ALA A 22 32.13 1.32 7.42
C ALA A 22 31.46 1.19 6.05
N ASN A 23 32.23 1.30 4.96
CA ASN A 23 31.69 1.17 3.60
C ASN A 23 31.13 -0.23 3.33
N LEU A 24 31.83 -1.29 3.76
CA LEU A 24 31.36 -2.66 3.59
C LEU A 24 30.02 -2.89 4.29
N VAL A 25 29.86 -2.40 5.53
CA VAL A 25 28.60 -2.54 6.29
C VAL A 25 27.48 -1.75 5.61
N THR A 26 27.75 -0.53 5.13
CA THR A 26 26.77 0.27 4.40
C THR A 26 26.31 -0.42 3.12
N LEU A 27 27.24 -0.92 2.31
CA LEU A 27 26.93 -1.64 1.07
C LEU A 27 26.17 -2.94 1.34
N SER A 28 26.55 -3.68 2.38
CA SER A 28 25.82 -4.90 2.78
C SER A 28 24.36 -4.59 3.13
N ALA A 29 24.13 -3.53 3.92
CA ALA A 29 22.78 -3.11 4.29
C ALA A 29 21.95 -2.66 3.07
N GLU A 30 22.60 -2.03 2.09
CA GLU A 30 21.96 -1.62 0.84
C GLU A 30 21.55 -2.82 -0.01
N ILE A 31 22.43 -3.82 -0.17
CA ILE A 31 22.13 -5.07 -0.89
C ILE A 31 20.97 -5.82 -0.22
N GLU A 32 20.97 -5.94 1.12
CA GLU A 32 19.89 -6.60 1.84
C GLU A 32 18.52 -5.93 1.60
N ARG A 33 18.48 -4.59 1.58
CA ARG A 33 17.27 -3.85 1.24
C ARG A 33 16.79 -4.14 -0.16
N PHE A 34 17.68 -4.30 -1.14
CA PHE A 34 17.30 -4.68 -2.51
C PHE A 34 16.80 -6.12 -2.62
N MET A 35 17.35 -7.05 -1.82
CA MET A 35 16.93 -8.45 -1.86
C MET A 35 15.52 -8.68 -1.32
N ILE A 36 15.01 -7.84 -0.42
CA ILE A 36 13.67 -7.99 0.17
C ILE A 36 12.56 -7.87 -0.90
N PRO A 37 12.46 -6.77 -1.68
CA PRO A 37 11.50 -6.69 -2.78
C PRO A 37 11.74 -7.76 -3.84
N SER A 38 13.00 -8.04 -4.20
CA SER A 38 13.35 -9.02 -5.24
C SER A 38 12.73 -10.39 -4.99
N ARG A 39 12.79 -10.87 -3.74
CA ARG A 39 12.19 -12.15 -3.35
C ARG A 39 10.67 -12.14 -3.51
N THR A 40 10.02 -11.05 -3.10
CA THR A 40 8.56 -10.92 -3.23
C THR A 40 8.11 -10.82 -4.68
N THR A 41 8.85 -10.10 -5.53
CA THR A 41 8.54 -9.98 -6.96
C THR A 41 8.70 -11.31 -7.68
N GLU A 42 9.74 -12.08 -7.34
CA GLU A 42 9.94 -13.42 -7.91
C GLU A 42 8.83 -14.38 -7.47
N ALA A 43 8.44 -14.38 -6.19
CA ALA A 43 7.34 -15.21 -5.70
C ALA A 43 6.00 -14.85 -6.37
N LEU A 44 5.70 -13.55 -6.52
CA LEU A 44 4.50 -13.08 -7.21
C LEU A 44 4.49 -13.47 -8.70
N ALA A 45 5.65 -13.41 -9.37
CA ALA A 45 5.79 -13.86 -10.75
C ALA A 45 5.50 -15.36 -10.88
N ARG A 46 6.04 -16.19 -9.97
CA ARG A 46 5.75 -17.63 -9.90
C ARG A 46 4.27 -17.92 -9.67
N TRP A 47 3.63 -17.23 -8.72
CA TRP A 47 2.19 -17.40 -8.47
C TRP A 47 1.36 -17.00 -9.68
N LYS A 48 1.74 -15.92 -10.38
CA LYS A 48 1.06 -15.51 -11.61
C LYS A 48 1.23 -16.55 -12.72
N SER A 49 2.41 -17.16 -12.88
CA SER A 49 2.63 -18.24 -13.88
C SER A 49 1.90 -19.53 -13.53
N GLU A 50 1.73 -19.84 -12.24
CA GLU A 50 0.90 -20.96 -11.76
C GLU A 50 -0.61 -20.71 -11.93
N GLY A 51 -1.00 -19.53 -12.43
CA GLY A 51 -2.39 -19.13 -12.61
C GLY A 51 -3.11 -18.70 -11.31
N LYS A 52 -2.39 -18.54 -10.20
CA LYS A 52 -2.95 -17.96 -8.97
C LYS A 52 -3.28 -16.49 -9.21
N ARG A 53 -4.48 -16.09 -8.81
CA ARG A 53 -4.96 -14.70 -8.97
C ARG A 53 -4.32 -13.83 -7.90
N LEU A 54 -3.66 -12.75 -8.34
CA LEU A 54 -3.13 -11.73 -7.45
C LEU A 54 -4.21 -10.70 -7.12
N GLY A 55 -4.23 -10.24 -5.87
CA GLY A 55 -5.15 -9.21 -5.40
C GLY A 55 -6.54 -9.73 -5.03
N ARG A 56 -7.50 -8.81 -4.97
CA ARG A 56 -8.86 -9.09 -4.49
C ARG A 56 -9.64 -9.94 -5.51
N PRO A 57 -10.38 -10.98 -5.07
CA PRO A 57 -11.19 -11.78 -5.98
C PRO A 57 -12.28 -10.94 -6.68
N LYS A 58 -12.52 -11.23 -7.96
CA LYS A 58 -13.53 -10.56 -8.78
C LYS A 58 -14.91 -10.73 -8.15
N GLY A 59 -15.64 -9.62 -8.01
CA GLY A 59 -16.99 -9.61 -7.43
C GLY A 59 -17.03 -9.58 -5.90
N SER A 60 -15.89 -9.65 -5.21
CA SER A 60 -15.87 -9.45 -3.76
C SER A 60 -16.16 -7.99 -3.41
N LEU A 61 -17.29 -7.74 -2.77
CA LEU A 61 -17.65 -6.45 -2.17
C LEU A 61 -17.10 -6.35 -0.74
N ALA A 62 -16.77 -5.14 -0.29
CA ALA A 62 -16.27 -4.95 1.07
C ALA A 62 -17.39 -5.25 2.06
N ARG A 63 -17.12 -6.08 3.07
CA ARG A 63 -18.09 -6.43 4.10
C ARG A 63 -18.61 -5.18 4.82
N GLN A 64 -17.70 -4.24 5.06
CA GLN A 64 -18.02 -2.92 5.60
C GLN A 64 -17.54 -1.85 4.62
N THR A 65 -18.41 -0.88 4.35
CA THR A 65 -18.13 0.30 3.53
C THR A 65 -18.49 1.53 4.35
N LYS A 66 -18.06 2.72 3.92
CA LYS A 66 -18.44 3.99 4.56
C LYS A 66 -19.96 4.22 4.64
N LEU A 67 -20.73 3.54 3.79
CA LEU A 67 -22.18 3.64 3.70
C LEU A 67 -22.91 2.53 4.48
N THR A 68 -22.18 1.55 5.04
CA THR A 68 -22.78 0.50 5.87
C THR A 68 -23.42 1.14 7.10
N GLY A 69 -24.71 0.87 7.35
CA GLY A 69 -25.48 1.47 8.44
C GLY A 69 -26.18 2.79 8.09
N LYS A 70 -25.97 3.34 6.89
CA LYS A 70 -26.67 4.54 6.38
C LYS A 70 -27.75 4.20 5.35
N GLU A 71 -28.22 2.96 5.34
CA GLU A 71 -29.16 2.45 4.33
C GLU A 71 -30.50 3.15 4.41
N ASP A 72 -31.02 3.34 5.62
CA ASP A 72 -32.32 3.99 5.85
C ASP A 72 -32.28 5.46 5.46
N LEU A 73 -31.19 6.15 5.80
CA LEU A 73 -30.96 7.54 5.40
C LEU A 73 -30.90 7.68 3.87
N ILE A 74 -30.22 6.75 3.18
CA ILE A 74 -30.17 6.74 1.72
C ILE A 74 -31.55 6.47 1.13
N ARG A 75 -32.35 5.57 1.73
CA ARG A 75 -33.72 5.28 1.30
C ARG A 75 -34.61 6.52 1.43
N GLU A 76 -34.55 7.22 2.55
CA GLU A 76 -35.31 8.46 2.79
C GLU A 76 -34.94 9.56 1.77
N TYR A 77 -33.65 9.75 1.48
CA TYR A 77 -33.23 10.73 0.47
C TYR A 77 -33.65 10.36 -0.95
N LEU A 78 -33.65 9.06 -1.26
CA LEU A 78 -34.19 8.58 -2.52
C LEU A 78 -35.69 8.88 -2.57
N GLU A 79 -36.49 8.47 -1.59
CA GLU A 79 -37.94 8.73 -1.53
C GLU A 79 -38.31 10.21 -1.71
N LYS A 80 -37.49 11.12 -1.15
CA LYS A 80 -37.62 12.58 -1.32
C LYS A 80 -37.30 13.09 -2.73
N GLY A 81 -36.96 12.22 -3.67
CA GLY A 81 -36.60 12.56 -5.05
C GLY A 81 -35.23 13.23 -5.20
N ILE A 82 -34.36 13.15 -4.18
CA ILE A 82 -33.04 13.79 -4.24
C ILE A 82 -32.15 13.02 -5.21
N SER A 83 -31.50 13.74 -6.12
CA SER A 83 -30.60 13.11 -7.08
C SER A 83 -29.41 12.42 -6.39
N GLN A 84 -29.01 11.26 -6.91
CA GLN A 84 -27.88 10.48 -6.36
C GLN A 84 -26.57 11.29 -6.27
N THR A 85 -26.38 12.27 -7.16
CA THR A 85 -25.19 13.15 -7.13
C THR A 85 -25.18 14.04 -5.89
N VAL A 86 -26.33 14.57 -5.50
CA VAL A 86 -26.46 15.41 -4.29
C VAL A 86 -26.29 14.56 -3.03
N ILE A 87 -26.91 13.36 -3.00
CA ILE A 87 -26.76 12.41 -1.89
C ILE A 87 -25.28 12.01 -1.70
N ALA A 88 -24.58 11.75 -2.80
CA ALA A 88 -23.16 11.39 -2.76
C ALA A 88 -22.29 12.53 -2.18
N LYS A 89 -22.58 13.79 -2.54
CA LYS A 89 -21.92 14.96 -1.96
C LYS A 89 -22.23 15.12 -0.47
N LEU A 90 -23.49 14.92 -0.08
CA LEU A 90 -23.94 15.03 1.31
C LEU A 90 -23.30 13.97 2.22
N LEU A 91 -23.09 12.76 1.68
CA LEU A 91 -22.48 11.65 2.41
C LEU A 91 -20.95 11.58 2.25
N ASP A 92 -20.34 12.56 1.57
CA ASP A 92 -18.91 12.62 1.25
C ASP A 92 -18.35 11.33 0.62
N VAL A 93 -19.06 10.84 -0.40
CA VAL A 93 -18.67 9.66 -1.18
C VAL A 93 -18.69 9.95 -2.67
N ASN A 94 -17.92 9.17 -3.43
CA ASN A 94 -18.01 9.22 -4.88
C ASN A 94 -19.41 8.75 -5.34
N ARG A 95 -20.00 9.43 -6.33
CA ARG A 95 -21.28 9.05 -6.95
C ARG A 95 -21.30 7.57 -7.38
N LEU A 96 -20.18 7.05 -7.90
CA LEU A 96 -20.07 5.64 -8.29
C LEU A 96 -20.17 4.71 -7.09
N THR A 97 -19.55 5.06 -5.97
CA THR A 97 -19.64 4.29 -4.72
C THR A 97 -21.09 4.20 -4.25
N LEU A 98 -21.81 5.33 -4.24
CA LEU A 98 -23.23 5.35 -3.90
C LEU A 98 -24.07 4.52 -4.89
N ARG A 99 -23.84 4.66 -6.20
CA ARG A 99 -24.55 3.89 -7.23
C ARG A 99 -24.31 2.39 -7.09
N HIS A 100 -23.07 1.96 -6.89
CA HIS A 100 -22.73 0.55 -6.65
C HIS A 100 -23.35 0.03 -5.36
N PHE A 101 -23.37 0.84 -4.31
CA PHE A 101 -23.99 0.50 -3.04
C PHE A 101 -25.50 0.27 -3.21
N ILE A 102 -26.21 1.21 -3.84
CA ILE A 102 -27.64 1.10 -4.18
C ILE A 102 -27.92 -0.16 -5.00
N ALA A 103 -27.16 -0.39 -6.07
CA ALA A 103 -27.32 -1.56 -6.94
C ALA A 103 -27.05 -2.88 -6.21
N SER A 104 -26.01 -2.92 -5.36
CA SER A 104 -25.62 -4.13 -4.64
C SER A 104 -26.61 -4.55 -3.55
N ARG A 105 -27.27 -3.57 -2.89
CA ARG A 105 -28.23 -3.80 -1.80
C ARG A 105 -29.68 -3.67 -2.23
N LYS A 106 -29.93 -3.49 -3.54
CA LYS A 106 -31.27 -3.34 -4.14
C LYS A 106 -32.12 -2.28 -3.44
N LEU A 107 -31.51 -1.14 -3.12
CA LEU A 107 -32.22 0.00 -2.55
C LEU A 107 -32.96 0.74 -3.68
N SER A 108 -34.00 0.13 -4.23
CA SER A 108 -34.89 0.75 -5.23
C SER A 108 -36.13 1.33 -4.58
N TYR A 109 -36.73 2.34 -5.22
CA TYR A 109 -38.05 2.84 -4.88
C TYR A 109 -39.07 1.69 -4.89
N VAL A 110 -39.95 1.68 -3.89
CA VAL A 110 -41.25 1.03 -4.02
C VAL A 110 -42.05 1.92 -4.96
N THR A 111 -42.38 1.41 -6.15
CA THR A 111 -43.47 1.97 -6.96
C THR A 111 -44.79 1.56 -6.34
#